data_AF-A0A1I3IPB0-F1
#
_entry.id   AF-A0A1I3IPB0-F1
#
_cell.length_a   1.000
_cell.length_b   1.000
_cell.length_c   1.000
_cell.angle_alpha   90.00
_cell.angle_beta   90.00
_cell.angle_gamma   90.00
#
_symmetry.space_group_name_H-M   'P 1'
#
loop_
_entity.id
_entity.type
_entity.pdbx_description
1 polymer ?
#
loop_
_entity_poly.entity_id
_entity_poly.type
_entity_poly.pdbx_seq_one_letter_code
_entity_poly.pdbx_strand_id
1 'polypeptide(L)'
;MTQDPRIEAFFAADGPWRAELLALRPLLLAEPVEEVLKWGGPAYAAHGANLAILGRLKEAATLSFLKGVLLSDPEGLLEAPGEASRSARVIKLRSVAEIEAKATAITALIREAVEAERQGRKVDLPPDDFDLPEELSARLAADPGLASAWQALTPGRRRGWALQIGRAKASATRLRRLEAAAPRILAGKGIHDR
;
A
#
# COMPACT_ATOMS: atom_id res chain seq x y z
N MET A 1 25.77 -7.41 10.66
CA MET A 1 24.56 -8.08 10.12
C MET A 1 24.89 -8.48 8.69
N THR A 2 24.77 -9.75 8.34
CA THR A 2 25.05 -10.22 6.98
C THR A 2 23.95 -9.71 6.06
N GLN A 3 24.31 -8.86 5.09
CA GLN A 3 23.36 -8.34 4.10
C GLN A 3 22.77 -9.51 3.29
N ASP A 4 21.45 -9.52 3.11
CA ASP A 4 20.75 -10.54 2.33
C ASP A 4 21.21 -10.45 0.86
N PRO A 5 21.82 -11.51 0.29
CA PRO A 5 22.36 -11.47 -1.07
C PRO A 5 21.30 -11.17 -2.14
N ARG A 6 20.02 -11.44 -1.84
CA ARG A 6 18.92 -11.13 -2.76
C ARG A 6 18.62 -9.63 -2.81
N ILE A 7 18.83 -8.93 -1.70
CA ILE A 7 18.70 -7.47 -1.62
C ILE A 7 19.87 -6.83 -2.36
N GLU A 8 21.09 -7.34 -2.17
CA GLU A 8 22.25 -6.89 -2.97
C GLU A 8 22.02 -7.11 -4.46
N ALA A 9 21.50 -8.28 -4.86
CA ALA A 9 21.16 -8.54 -6.26
C ALA A 9 20.13 -7.54 -6.82
N PHE A 10 19.14 -7.12 -6.02
CA PHE A 10 18.15 -6.11 -6.43
C PHE A 10 18.79 -4.74 -6.71
N PHE A 11 19.74 -4.30 -5.87
CA PHE A 11 20.45 -3.03 -6.06
C PHE A 11 21.58 -3.14 -7.10
N ALA A 12 22.16 -4.32 -7.30
CA ALA A 12 23.14 -4.58 -8.33
C ALA A 12 22.51 -4.60 -9.73
N ALA A 13 21.28 -5.10 -9.85
CA ALA A 13 20.58 -5.21 -11.13
C ALA A 13 20.38 -3.84 -11.81
N ASP A 14 20.88 -3.76 -13.05
CA ASP A 14 20.64 -2.64 -13.93
C ASP A 14 19.15 -2.47 -14.23
N GLY A 15 18.72 -1.22 -14.33
CA GLY A 15 17.35 -0.87 -14.67
C GLY A 15 17.01 0.56 -14.26
N PRO A 16 15.80 1.03 -14.63
CA PRO A 16 15.35 2.38 -14.31
C PRO A 16 15.46 2.67 -12.82
N TRP A 17 15.90 3.88 -12.51
CA TRP A 17 15.98 4.42 -11.15
C TRP A 17 17.02 3.77 -10.22
N ARG A 18 17.96 2.98 -10.76
CA ARG A 18 18.97 2.30 -9.93
C ARG A 18 19.78 3.28 -9.07
N ALA A 19 20.22 4.40 -9.64
CA ALA A 19 21.01 5.41 -8.93
C ALA A 19 20.20 6.06 -7.79
N GLU A 20 18.92 6.34 -8.05
CA GLU A 20 17.98 6.94 -7.10
C GLU A 20 17.71 5.99 -5.93
N LEU A 21 17.49 4.70 -6.21
CA LEU A 21 17.32 3.71 -5.15
C LEU A 21 18.58 3.54 -4.30
N LEU A 22 19.76 3.58 -4.92
CA LEU A 22 21.04 3.58 -4.20
C LEU A 22 21.26 4.85 -3.37
N ALA A 23 20.75 6.00 -3.79
CA ALA A 23 20.80 7.23 -3.02
C ALA A 23 19.81 7.23 -1.84
N LEU A 24 18.66 6.56 -1.96
CA LEU A 24 17.66 6.44 -0.89
C LEU A 24 18.05 5.43 0.19
N ARG A 25 18.69 4.31 -0.18
CA ARG A 25 19.03 3.23 0.75
C ARG A 25 19.82 3.70 1.97
N PRO A 26 20.88 4.54 1.86
CA PRO A 26 21.60 5.07 3.02
C PRO A 26 20.75 5.91 3.96
N LEU A 27 19.78 6.68 3.45
CA LEU A 27 18.89 7.51 4.28
C LEU A 27 18.03 6.63 5.21
N LEU A 28 17.62 5.46 4.72
CA LEU A 28 16.87 4.46 5.51
C LEU A 28 17.79 3.76 6.51
N LEU A 29 18.96 3.30 6.07
CA LEU A 29 19.91 2.57 6.92
C LEU A 29 20.60 3.43 7.99
N ALA A 30 20.47 4.76 7.91
CA ALA A 30 20.89 5.68 8.96
C ALA A 30 19.99 5.63 10.21
N GLU A 31 18.80 5.02 10.10
CA GLU A 31 17.83 4.85 11.18
C GLU A 31 17.81 3.40 11.69
N PRO A 32 17.29 3.12 12.91
CA PRO A 32 17.31 1.77 13.49
C PRO A 32 16.25 0.86 12.85
N VAL A 33 16.49 0.49 11.59
CA VAL A 33 15.64 -0.37 10.76
C VAL A 33 16.35 -1.66 10.38
N GLU A 34 15.56 -2.71 10.19
CA GLU A 34 15.97 -3.96 9.55
C GLU A 34 15.62 -3.91 8.06
N GLU A 35 16.59 -4.19 7.20
CA GLU A 35 16.38 -4.31 5.76
C GLU A 35 16.06 -5.76 5.38
N VAL A 36 14.91 -5.97 4.75
CA VAL A 36 14.36 -7.29 4.40
C VAL A 36 13.83 -7.31 2.96
N LEU A 37 13.81 -8.49 2.32
CA LEU A 37 13.17 -8.64 1.02
C LEU A 37 11.70 -9.06 1.20
N LYS A 38 10.75 -8.18 0.83
CA LYS A 38 9.31 -8.48 0.86
C LYS A 38 8.63 -7.99 -0.41
N TRP A 39 7.63 -8.74 -0.88
CA TRP A 39 6.84 -8.37 -2.06
C TRP A 39 7.67 -8.11 -3.33
N GLY A 40 8.84 -8.75 -3.44
CA GLY A 40 9.74 -8.61 -4.60
C GLY A 40 10.66 -7.38 -4.56
N GLY A 41 10.72 -6.62 -3.47
CA GLY A 41 11.63 -5.47 -3.33
C GLY A 41 12.18 -5.29 -1.90
N PRO A 42 13.15 -4.38 -1.72
CA PRO A 42 13.67 -4.01 -0.41
C PRO A 42 12.59 -3.32 0.41
N ALA A 43 12.31 -3.88 1.57
CA ALA A 43 11.44 -3.32 2.59
C ALA A 43 12.25 -3.09 3.87
N TYR A 44 11.83 -2.10 4.63
CA TYR A 44 12.49 -1.66 5.84
C TYR A 44 11.49 -1.82 6.97
N ALA A 45 11.91 -2.46 8.06
CA ALA A 45 11.07 -2.77 9.20
C ALA A 45 11.68 -2.20 10.49
N ALA A 46 10.83 -1.78 11.41
CA ALA A 46 11.24 -1.36 12.75
C ALA A 46 10.21 -1.86 13.75
N HIS A 47 10.65 -2.22 14.95
CA HIS A 47 9.77 -2.66 16.04
C HIS A 47 8.79 -3.80 15.64
N GLY A 48 9.23 -4.71 14.77
CA GLY A 48 8.43 -5.85 14.30
C GLY A 48 7.37 -5.53 13.22
N ALA A 49 7.34 -4.29 12.70
CA ALA A 49 6.41 -3.86 11.66
C ALA A 49 7.13 -3.36 10.40
N ASN A 50 6.50 -3.53 9.24
CA ASN A 50 7.01 -2.99 7.97
C ASN A 50 6.73 -1.49 7.91
N LEU A 51 7.79 -0.70 7.72
CA LEU A 51 7.78 0.75 7.78
C LEU A 51 7.75 1.37 6.38
N ALA A 52 8.72 0.99 5.53
CA ALA A 52 8.84 1.53 4.19
C ALA A 52 9.27 0.49 3.15
N ILE A 53 9.04 0.81 1.88
CA ILE A 53 9.42 -0.03 0.74
C ILE A 53 10.05 0.85 -0.32
N LEU A 54 11.18 0.40 -0.86
CA LEU A 54 11.77 0.98 -2.06
C LEU A 54 11.25 0.24 -3.29
N GLY A 55 10.85 1.02 -4.30
CA GLY A 55 10.20 0.49 -5.49
C GLY A 55 10.54 1.26 -6.76
N ARG A 56 10.18 0.66 -7.89
CA ARG A 56 10.35 1.24 -9.22
C ARG A 56 8.97 1.37 -9.86
N LEU A 57 8.58 2.58 -10.24
CA LEU A 57 7.46 2.84 -11.12
C LEU A 57 7.98 3.20 -12.52
N LYS A 58 7.08 3.24 -13.51
CA LYS A 58 7.44 3.64 -14.88
C LYS A 58 8.13 5.01 -14.93
N GLU A 59 7.65 5.95 -14.12
CA GLU A 59 8.04 7.37 -14.19
C GLU A 59 8.84 7.87 -12.96
N ALA A 60 9.15 7.01 -11.97
CA ALA A 60 9.89 7.41 -10.77
C ALA A 60 10.45 6.23 -9.96
N ALA A 61 11.52 6.48 -9.19
CA ALA A 61 11.82 5.73 -7.96
C ALA A 61 10.79 6.09 -6.89
N THR A 62 10.45 5.12 -6.03
CA THR A 62 9.47 5.34 -4.96
C THR A 62 9.99 4.94 -3.60
N LEU A 63 9.74 5.79 -2.61
CA LEU A 63 9.78 5.46 -1.20
C LEU A 63 8.34 5.46 -0.66
N SER A 64 7.81 4.27 -0.36
CA SER A 64 6.44 4.10 0.13
C SER A 64 6.43 3.83 1.63
N PHE A 65 5.71 4.63 2.42
CA PHE A 65 5.45 4.42 3.85
C PHE A 65 4.12 3.71 4.04
N LEU A 66 4.12 2.57 4.75
CA LEU A 66 2.91 1.75 4.92
C LEU A 66 1.82 2.48 5.72
N LYS A 67 2.22 3.26 6.74
CA LYS A 67 1.36 4.14 7.54
C LYS A 67 1.63 5.62 7.27
N GLY A 68 1.91 5.96 6.01
CA GLY A 68 2.29 7.32 5.61
C GLY A 68 1.31 8.43 6.00
N VAL A 69 0.02 8.13 6.18
CA VAL A 69 -0.97 9.10 6.70
C VAL A 69 -0.74 9.56 8.14
N LEU A 70 0.10 8.87 8.91
CA LEU A 70 0.45 9.24 10.27
C LEU A 70 1.59 10.26 10.34
N LEU A 71 2.26 10.50 9.21
CA LEU A 71 3.41 11.38 9.12
C LEU A 71 2.98 12.82 8.89
N SER A 72 3.71 13.76 9.48
CA SER A 72 3.40 15.19 9.48
C SER A 72 3.53 15.85 8.09
N ASP A 73 4.53 15.44 7.31
CA ASP A 73 4.82 15.91 5.95
C ASP A 73 4.70 17.44 5.72
N PRO A 74 5.47 18.27 6.46
CA PRO A 74 5.38 19.73 6.35
C PRO A 74 5.79 20.26 4.97
N GLU A 75 6.57 19.50 4.19
CA GLU A 75 7.02 19.86 2.85
C GLU A 75 6.11 19.33 1.73
N GLY A 76 5.04 18.58 2.06
CA GLY A 76 4.07 18.08 1.09
C GLY A 76 4.66 17.08 0.09
N LEU A 77 5.59 16.23 0.52
CA LEU A 77 6.24 15.23 -0.32
C LEU A 77 5.40 13.96 -0.53
N LEU A 78 4.45 13.70 0.36
CA LEU A 78 3.68 12.47 0.40
C LEU A 78 2.43 12.58 -0.47
N GLU A 79 2.30 11.65 -1.41
CA GLU A 79 1.09 11.46 -2.21
C GLU A 79 0.45 10.09 -1.96
N ALA A 80 -0.85 9.98 -2.21
CA ALA A 80 -1.52 8.69 -2.18
C ALA A 80 -1.09 7.86 -3.42
N PRO A 81 -0.71 6.58 -3.26
CA PRO A 81 -0.32 5.73 -4.41
C PRO A 81 -1.50 5.45 -5.37
N GLY A 82 -2.73 5.71 -4.93
CA GLY A 82 -3.94 5.68 -5.73
C GLY A 82 -5.15 6.13 -4.90
N GLU A 83 -6.25 6.46 -5.57
CA GLU A 83 -7.47 7.02 -4.97
C GLU A 83 -8.04 6.20 -3.81
N ALA A 84 -7.87 4.88 -3.85
CA ALA A 84 -8.38 3.97 -2.81
C ALA A 84 -7.45 3.82 -1.59
N SER A 85 -6.27 4.44 -1.59
CA SER A 85 -5.27 4.30 -0.52
C SER A 85 -5.64 5.12 0.72
N ARG A 86 -5.85 4.43 1.85
CA ARG A 86 -6.24 5.04 3.13
C ARG A 86 -5.10 5.15 4.14
N SER A 87 -3.99 4.45 3.92
CA SER A 87 -2.89 4.36 4.89
C SER A 87 -1.56 4.71 4.25
N ALA A 88 -1.25 4.06 3.14
CA ALA A 88 0.05 4.23 2.50
C ALA A 88 0.17 5.61 1.85
N ARG A 89 1.37 6.18 1.95
CA ARG A 89 1.81 7.33 1.17
C ARG A 89 3.13 7.01 0.49
N VAL A 90 3.37 7.66 -0.63
CA VAL A 90 4.55 7.45 -1.45
C VAL A 90 5.21 8.78 -1.79
N ILE A 91 6.53 8.80 -1.80
CA ILE A 91 7.33 9.86 -2.41
C ILE A 91 7.78 9.34 -3.78
N LYS A 92 7.54 10.10 -4.84
CA LYS A 92 8.03 9.81 -6.20
C LYS A 92 9.21 10.72 -6.53
N LEU A 93 10.36 10.12 -6.80
CA LEU A 93 11.64 10.81 -7.03
C LEU A 93 12.20 10.43 -8.41
N ARG A 94 12.71 11.43 -9.12
CA ARG A 94 13.06 11.32 -10.55
C ARG A 94 14.55 11.58 -10.84
N SER A 95 15.33 11.93 -9.83
CA SER A 95 16.77 12.08 -9.96
C SER A 95 17.48 12.00 -8.61
N VAL A 96 18.77 11.67 -8.62
CA VAL A 96 19.63 11.74 -7.43
C VAL A 96 19.70 13.17 -6.87
N ALA A 97 19.81 14.19 -7.72
CA ALA A 97 19.83 15.59 -7.28
C ALA A 97 18.55 15.99 -6.53
N GLU A 98 17.39 15.48 -6.95
CA GLU A 98 16.13 15.68 -6.23
C GLU A 98 16.16 15.02 -4.85
N ILE A 99 16.74 13.82 -4.73
CA ILE A 99 16.89 13.11 -3.45
C ILE A 99 17.81 13.88 -2.51
N GLU A 100 18.95 14.35 -3.01
CA GLU A 100 19.91 15.14 -2.23
C GLU A 100 19.29 16.44 -1.73
N ALA A 101 18.56 17.16 -2.60
CA ALA A 101 17.88 18.39 -2.23
C ALA A 101 16.80 18.18 -1.15
N LYS A 102 16.16 17.01 -1.12
CA LYS A 102 15.08 16.65 -0.18
C LYS A 102 15.56 15.74 0.96
N ALA A 103 16.86 15.48 1.09
CA ALA A 103 17.39 14.45 1.98
C ALA A 103 17.00 14.67 3.45
N THR A 104 17.03 15.92 3.91
CA THR A 104 16.62 16.31 5.27
C THR A 104 15.15 15.96 5.54
N ALA A 105 14.26 16.32 4.61
CA ALA A 105 12.82 16.07 4.71
C ALA A 105 12.51 14.56 4.68
N ILE A 106 13.15 13.83 3.75
CA ILE A 106 13.01 12.37 3.63
C ILE A 106 13.47 11.69 4.92
N THR A 107 14.62 12.09 5.47
CA THR A 107 15.15 11.54 6.72
C THR A 107 14.23 11.82 7.90
N ALA A 108 13.66 13.03 7.98
CA ALA A 108 12.68 13.37 9.03
C ALA A 108 11.43 12.48 8.95
N LEU A 109 10.92 12.19 7.75
CA LEU A 109 9.79 11.27 7.54
C LEU A 109 10.13 9.83 7.94
N ILE A 110 11.35 9.35 7.64
CA ILE A 110 11.81 8.02 8.07
C ILE A 110 11.88 7.94 9.60
N ARG A 111 12.46 8.94 10.26
CA ARG A 111 12.50 9.04 11.74
C ARG A 111 11.12 9.04 12.36
N GLU A 112 10.21 9.86 11.83
CA GLU A 112 8.83 9.93 12.33
C GLU A 112 8.11 8.59 12.15
N ALA A 113 8.34 7.89 11.03
CA ALA A 113 7.79 6.56 10.81
C ALA A 113 8.34 5.53 11.82
N VAL A 114 9.64 5.56 12.12
CA VAL A 114 10.26 4.65 13.10
C VAL A 114 9.66 4.89 14.48
N GLU A 115 9.55 6.16 14.86
CA GLU A 115 8.97 6.58 16.13
C GLU A 115 7.48 6.19 16.22
N ALA A 116 6.72 6.31 15.12
CA ALA A 116 5.33 5.89 15.08
C ALA A 116 5.17 4.38 15.33
N GLU A 117 6.07 3.54 14.81
CA GLU A 117 6.09 2.12 15.12
C GLU A 117 6.53 1.85 16.56
N ARG A 118 7.52 2.58 17.08
CA ARG A 118 7.95 2.50 18.49
C ARG A 118 6.80 2.79 19.45
N GLN A 119 5.98 3.78 19.13
CA GLN A 119 4.79 4.17 19.90
C GLN A 119 3.57 3.28 19.65
N GLY A 120 3.65 2.34 18.70
CA GLY A 120 2.52 1.49 18.33
C GLY A 120 1.34 2.24 17.69
N ARG A 121 1.59 3.39 17.06
CA ARG A 121 0.54 4.20 16.40
C ARG A 121 -0.14 3.37 15.30
N LYS A 122 -1.47 3.46 15.25
CA LYS A 122 -2.31 2.78 14.26
C LYS A 122 -3.05 3.82 13.43
N VAL A 123 -3.26 3.50 12.16
CA VAL A 123 -4.18 4.26 11.30
C VAL A 123 -5.59 3.87 11.69
N ASP A 124 -6.39 4.85 12.09
CA ASP A 124 -7.82 4.65 12.28
C ASP A 124 -8.50 4.56 10.91
N LEU A 125 -9.02 3.38 10.60
CA LEU A 125 -9.68 3.09 9.33
C LEU A 125 -11.11 2.66 9.63
N PRO A 126 -12.10 3.56 9.47
CA PRO A 126 -13.50 3.19 9.61
C PRO A 126 -13.82 1.95 8.76
N PRO A 127 -14.51 0.94 9.31
CA PRO A 127 -14.72 -0.35 8.65
C PRO A 127 -15.58 -0.25 7.38
N ASP A 128 -16.58 0.62 7.37
CA ASP A 128 -17.58 0.70 6.30
C ASP A 128 -17.56 2.06 5.56
N ASP A 129 -16.34 2.51 5.25
CA ASP A 129 -16.09 3.72 4.44
C ASP A 129 -16.06 3.37 2.94
N PHE A 130 -17.22 2.97 2.42
CA PHE A 130 -17.47 2.71 1.01
C PHE A 130 -18.98 2.71 0.70
N ASP A 131 -19.31 3.15 -0.51
CA ASP A 131 -20.67 3.00 -1.03
C ASP A 131 -20.89 1.59 -1.57
N LEU A 132 -22.07 1.03 -1.26
CA LEU A 132 -22.49 -0.25 -1.80
C LEU A 132 -23.18 -0.02 -3.16
N PRO A 133 -22.66 -0.57 -4.27
CA PRO A 133 -23.32 -0.43 -5.57
C PRO A 133 -24.74 -1.01 -5.54
N GLU A 134 -25.67 -0.35 -6.22
CA GLU A 134 -27.09 -0.73 -6.25
C GLU A 134 -27.30 -2.21 -6.62
N GLU A 135 -26.57 -2.70 -7.62
CA GLU A 135 -26.68 -4.08 -8.08
C GLU A 135 -26.19 -5.09 -7.03
N LEU A 136 -25.14 -4.74 -6.27
CA LEU A 136 -24.67 -5.58 -5.17
C LEU A 136 -25.69 -5.55 -4.02
N SER A 137 -26.22 -4.38 -3.68
CA SER A 137 -27.27 -4.24 -2.67
C SER A 137 -28.50 -5.10 -3.00
N ALA A 138 -29.01 -4.99 -4.23
CA ALA A 138 -30.15 -5.77 -4.71
C ALA A 138 -29.88 -7.28 -4.69
N ARG A 139 -28.68 -7.71 -5.10
CA ARG A 139 -28.32 -9.13 -5.08
C ARG A 139 -28.21 -9.68 -3.65
N LEU A 140 -27.65 -8.93 -2.71
CA LEU A 140 -27.58 -9.34 -1.30
C LEU A 140 -28.99 -9.43 -0.68
N ALA A 141 -29.92 -8.56 -1.07
CA ALA A 141 -31.31 -8.64 -0.61
C ALA A 141 -32.04 -9.88 -1.18
N ALA A 142 -31.73 -10.27 -2.42
CA ALA A 142 -32.38 -11.40 -3.10
C ALA A 142 -31.75 -12.78 -2.78
N ASP A 143 -30.51 -12.81 -2.30
CA ASP A 143 -29.73 -14.04 -2.06
C ASP A 143 -29.21 -14.07 -0.61
N PRO A 144 -29.96 -14.68 0.33
CA PRO A 144 -29.56 -14.76 1.74
C PRO A 144 -28.23 -15.48 1.96
N GLY A 145 -27.88 -16.44 1.10
CA GLY A 145 -26.60 -17.16 1.17
C GLY A 145 -25.43 -16.22 0.88
N LEU A 146 -25.54 -15.43 -0.20
CA LEU A 146 -24.55 -14.41 -0.51
C LEU A 146 -24.49 -13.31 0.55
N ALA A 147 -25.62 -12.91 1.12
CA ALA A 147 -25.68 -11.93 2.20
C ALA A 147 -24.92 -12.38 3.45
N SER A 148 -25.12 -13.63 3.87
CA SER A 148 -24.40 -14.21 5.01
C SER A 148 -22.89 -14.28 4.73
N ALA A 149 -22.50 -14.71 3.53
CA ALA A 149 -21.09 -14.76 3.14
C ALA A 149 -20.45 -13.37 3.11
N TRP A 150 -21.17 -12.37 2.59
CA TRP A 150 -20.74 -10.97 2.57
C TRP A 150 -20.49 -10.43 3.97
N GLN A 151 -21.40 -10.66 4.92
CA GLN A 151 -21.25 -10.19 6.30
C GLN A 151 -20.09 -10.87 7.03
N ALA A 152 -19.79 -12.13 6.70
CA ALA A 152 -18.65 -12.86 7.24
C ALA A 152 -17.29 -12.37 6.71
N LEU A 153 -17.25 -11.60 5.61
CA LEU A 153 -16.02 -10.99 5.13
C LEU A 153 -15.52 -9.91 6.10
N THR A 154 -14.18 -9.78 6.20
CA THR A 154 -13.59 -8.65 6.91
C THR A 154 -13.97 -7.32 6.23
N PRO A 155 -14.03 -6.20 6.98
CA PRO A 155 -14.39 -4.91 6.41
C PRO A 155 -13.55 -4.52 5.19
N GLY A 156 -12.24 -4.81 5.22
CA GLY A 156 -11.35 -4.58 4.08
C GLY A 156 -11.69 -5.42 2.83
N ARG A 157 -12.13 -6.68 3.01
CA ARG A 157 -12.57 -7.54 1.90
C ARG A 157 -13.88 -7.04 1.29
N ARG A 158 -14.85 -6.66 2.13
CA ARG A 158 -16.10 -6.04 1.68
C ARG A 158 -15.83 -4.79 0.86
N ARG A 159 -15.02 -3.87 1.42
CA ARG A 159 -14.61 -2.64 0.74
C ARG A 159 -13.96 -2.90 -0.61
N GLY A 160 -13.03 -3.86 -0.68
CA GLY A 160 -12.35 -4.22 -1.92
C GLY A 160 -13.32 -4.63 -3.03
N TRP A 161 -14.30 -5.47 -2.70
CA TRP A 161 -15.35 -5.87 -3.65
C TRP A 161 -16.29 -4.71 -4.02
N ALA A 162 -16.75 -3.94 -3.05
CA ALA A 162 -17.63 -2.79 -3.29
C ALA A 162 -16.98 -1.78 -4.25
N LEU A 163 -15.70 -1.45 -4.05
CA LEU A 163 -14.96 -0.58 -4.97
C LEU A 163 -14.73 -1.21 -6.34
N GLN A 164 -14.34 -2.49 -6.41
CA GLN A 164 -14.06 -3.16 -7.68
C GLN A 164 -15.31 -3.21 -8.56
N ILE A 165 -16.46 -3.51 -7.98
CA ILE A 165 -17.75 -3.52 -8.66
C ILE A 165 -18.15 -2.08 -8.99
N GLY A 166 -18.19 -1.20 -7.99
CA GLY A 166 -18.67 0.18 -8.08
C GLY A 166 -17.87 1.10 -9.01
N ARG A 167 -16.59 0.80 -9.27
CA ARG A 167 -15.76 1.57 -10.21
C ARG A 167 -16.33 1.61 -11.64
N ALA A 168 -17.20 0.67 -12.02
CA ALA A 168 -17.85 0.70 -13.33
C ALA A 168 -19.04 1.68 -13.35
N LYS A 169 -19.01 2.64 -14.27
CA LYS A 169 -20.10 3.61 -14.47
C LYS A 169 -21.37 2.97 -15.04
N ALA A 170 -21.23 1.98 -15.93
CA ALA A 170 -22.35 1.30 -16.57
C ALA A 170 -22.87 0.14 -15.72
N SER A 171 -24.19 0.10 -15.49
CA SER A 171 -24.87 -0.93 -14.70
C SER A 171 -24.57 -2.36 -15.18
N ALA A 172 -24.67 -2.62 -16.48
CA ALA A 172 -24.36 -3.92 -17.07
C ALA A 172 -22.94 -4.42 -16.73
N THR A 173 -21.97 -3.51 -16.61
CA THR A 173 -20.60 -3.88 -16.23
C THR A 173 -20.50 -4.17 -14.73
N ARG A 174 -21.25 -3.46 -13.88
CA ARG A 174 -21.33 -3.77 -12.44
C ARG A 174 -21.92 -5.15 -12.21
N LEU A 175 -23.01 -5.49 -12.89
CA LEU A 175 -23.60 -6.85 -12.86
C LEU A 175 -22.57 -7.91 -13.27
N ARG A 176 -21.89 -7.73 -14.40
CA ARG A 176 -20.88 -8.70 -14.84
C ARG A 176 -19.74 -8.88 -13.82
N ARG A 177 -19.27 -7.79 -13.18
CA ARG A 177 -18.25 -7.86 -12.12
C ARG A 177 -18.79 -8.57 -10.88
N LEU A 178 -20.04 -8.31 -10.51
CA LEU A 178 -20.72 -8.96 -9.40
C LEU A 178 -20.85 -10.47 -9.63
N GLU A 179 -21.29 -10.92 -10.81
CA GLU A 179 -21.37 -12.36 -11.10
C GLU A 179 -20.00 -13.04 -11.03
N ALA A 180 -18.95 -12.37 -11.49
CA ALA A 180 -17.58 -12.88 -11.34
C ALA A 180 -17.08 -12.88 -9.88
N ALA A 181 -17.58 -11.97 -9.05
CA ALA A 181 -17.22 -11.84 -7.64
C ALA A 181 -17.96 -12.85 -6.75
N ALA A 182 -19.22 -13.17 -7.06
CA ALA A 182 -20.12 -13.91 -6.17
C ALA A 182 -19.53 -15.26 -5.69
N PRO A 183 -18.96 -16.12 -6.57
CA PRO A 183 -18.34 -17.38 -6.12
C PRO A 183 -17.19 -17.18 -5.13
N ARG A 184 -16.44 -16.08 -5.27
CA ARG A 184 -15.32 -15.76 -4.38
C ARG A 184 -15.78 -15.19 -3.05
N ILE A 185 -16.84 -14.37 -3.06
CA ILE A 185 -17.49 -13.87 -1.84
C ILE A 185 -18.05 -15.04 -1.04
N LEU A 186 -18.73 -15.99 -1.70
CA LEU A 186 -19.24 -17.22 -1.07
C LEU A 186 -18.12 -18.06 -0.46
N ALA A 187 -16.93 -18.07 -1.08
CA ALA A 187 -15.74 -18.73 -0.54
C ALA A 187 -15.00 -17.90 0.54
N GLY A 188 -15.53 -16.76 0.98
CA GLY A 188 -14.92 -15.91 2.00
C GLY A 188 -13.68 -15.12 1.52
N LYS A 189 -13.43 -15.06 0.21
CA LYS A 189 -12.23 -14.48 -0.39
C LYS A 189 -12.38 -13.01 -0.74
N GLY A 190 -11.31 -12.24 -0.55
CA GLY A 190 -11.14 -10.88 -1.06
C GLY A 190 -10.68 -10.83 -2.53
N ILE A 191 -10.61 -9.62 -3.08
CA ILE A 191 -10.20 -9.36 -4.48
C ILE A 191 -8.76 -9.79 -4.79
N HIS A 192 -7.88 -9.83 -3.79
CA HIS A 192 -6.46 -10.16 -3.95
C HIS A 192 -6.07 -11.53 -3.38
N ASP A 193 -7.03 -12.24 -2.77
CA ASP A 193 -6.77 -13.55 -2.19
C ASP A 193 -6.56 -14.58 -3.32
N ARG A 194 -5.63 -15.53 -3.14
CA ARG A 194 -5.45 -16.63 -4.09
C ARG A 194 -6.51 -17.70 -3.87
#